data_AF-A0A1S6QGK0-F1
#
_entry.id   AF-A0A1S6QGK0-F1
#
_cell.length_a   1.000
_cell.length_b   1.000
_cell.length_c   1.000
_cell.angle_alpha   90.00
_cell.angle_beta   90.00
_cell.angle_gamma   90.00
#
_symmetry.space_group_name_H-M   'P 1'
#
loop_
_entity.id
_entity.type
_entity.pdbx_description
1 polymer ?
#
loop_
_entity_poly.entity_id
_entity_poly.type
_entity_poly.pdbx_seq_one_letter_code
_entity_poly.pdbx_strand_id
1 'polypeptide(L)'
;MYLQMGKKWFKNPVKESSLTVKNIKGEMIGRSSVSAIKGLKDDLKTKKDGNSFVMSYSGSSKKAKSVAKQVLSDQLGGSKTAVQGIQINKFSVKYRVDNKTYLPQKSTIKIDYENSQSKVKVSTKAEGTYSSLNKINDVSVPNSVKAKSKSIPKSVANLLF
;
A
#
# COMPACT_ATOMS: atom_id res chain seq x y z
N MET A 1 -17.89 -2.59 -8.65
CA MET A 1 -16.70 -1.80 -9.08
C MET A 1 -16.87 -1.36 -10.52
N TYR A 2 -16.44 -0.14 -10.86
CA TYR A 2 -16.50 0.42 -12.21
C TYR A 2 -15.09 0.71 -12.70
N LEU A 3 -14.80 0.39 -13.97
CA LEU A 3 -13.47 0.52 -14.59
C LEU A 3 -13.65 1.15 -15.97
N GLN A 4 -12.71 2.00 -16.39
CA GLN A 4 -12.70 2.54 -17.75
C GLN A 4 -11.53 1.94 -18.54
N MET A 5 -11.82 1.29 -19.66
CA MET A 5 -10.82 0.73 -20.57
C MET A 5 -11.16 1.18 -22.00
N GLY A 6 -10.20 1.77 -22.72
CA GLY A 6 -10.44 2.27 -24.07
C GLY A 6 -11.63 3.23 -24.15
N LYS A 7 -11.75 4.15 -23.17
CA LYS A 7 -12.86 5.11 -22.99
C LYS A 7 -14.24 4.47 -22.75
N LYS A 8 -14.35 3.14 -22.68
CA LYS A 8 -15.60 2.42 -22.38
C LYS A 8 -15.65 2.07 -20.90
N TRP A 9 -16.83 2.24 -20.30
CA TRP A 9 -17.07 1.88 -18.91
C TRP A 9 -17.47 0.42 -18.79
N PHE A 10 -16.90 -0.25 -17.79
CA PHE A 10 -17.21 -1.61 -17.42
C PHE A 10 -17.61 -1.67 -15.95
N LYS A 11 -18.51 -2.60 -15.63
CA LYS A 11 -18.89 -2.92 -14.26
C LYS A 11 -18.56 -4.37 -13.97
N ASN A 12 -18.02 -4.60 -12.76
CA ASN A 12 -17.84 -5.92 -12.19
C ASN A 12 -18.49 -5.93 -10.80
N PRO A 13 -19.43 -6.84 -10.50
CA PRO A 13 -19.87 -7.06 -9.13
C PRO A 13 -18.68 -7.58 -8.31
N VAL A 14 -18.39 -6.92 -7.20
CA VAL A 14 -17.30 -7.32 -6.31
C VAL A 14 -17.89 -7.42 -4.92
N LYS A 15 -17.72 -8.58 -4.27
CA LYS A 15 -18.11 -8.77 -2.88
C LYS A 15 -17.24 -7.90 -1.99
N GLU A 16 -17.81 -7.26 -0.98
CA GLU A 16 -17.04 -6.44 -0.05
C GLU A 16 -15.95 -7.24 0.69
N SER A 17 -16.20 -8.52 0.92
CA SER A 17 -15.25 -9.46 1.55
C SER A 17 -14.12 -9.93 0.63
N SER A 18 -14.15 -9.56 -0.66
CA SER A 18 -13.14 -9.97 -1.64
C SER A 18 -11.75 -9.40 -1.30
N LEU A 19 -10.71 -10.11 -1.75
CA LEU A 19 -9.33 -9.69 -1.57
C LEU A 19 -9.07 -8.33 -2.24
N THR A 20 -9.63 -8.10 -3.44
CA THR A 20 -9.53 -6.82 -4.16
C THR A 20 -10.01 -5.65 -3.32
N VAL A 21 -11.20 -5.73 -2.71
CA VAL A 21 -11.75 -4.65 -1.87
C VAL A 21 -10.90 -4.45 -0.61
N LYS A 22 -10.46 -5.54 0.03
CA LYS A 22 -9.58 -5.48 1.21
C LYS A 22 -8.24 -4.81 0.90
N ASN A 23 -7.69 -5.04 -0.29
CA ASN A 23 -6.43 -4.43 -0.74
C ASN A 23 -6.63 -2.95 -1.04
N ILE A 24 -7.66 -2.58 -1.80
CA ILE A 24 -7.99 -1.17 -2.07
C ILE A 24 -8.17 -0.40 -0.76
N LYS A 25 -8.97 -0.91 0.18
CA LYS A 25 -9.14 -0.29 1.50
C LYS A 25 -7.82 -0.18 2.26
N GLY A 26 -6.97 -1.20 2.18
CA GLY A 26 -5.63 -1.20 2.77
C GLY A 26 -4.71 -0.10 2.24
N GLU A 27 -4.68 0.07 0.92
CA GLU A 27 -3.91 1.13 0.27
C GLU A 27 -4.45 2.53 0.64
N MET A 28 -5.78 2.71 0.65
CA MET A 28 -6.40 3.98 1.02
C MET A 28 -6.02 4.45 2.44
N ILE A 29 -5.84 3.52 3.37
CA ILE A 29 -5.40 3.83 4.75
C ILE A 29 -3.87 3.78 4.91
N GLY A 30 -3.12 3.58 3.82
CA GLY A 30 -1.67 3.46 3.85
C GLY A 30 -1.17 2.31 4.72
N ARG A 31 -1.86 1.16 4.71
CA ARG A 31 -1.61 0.01 5.63
C ARG A 31 -0.14 -0.31 5.78
N SER A 32 0.59 -0.49 4.68
CA SER A 32 2.03 -0.80 4.70
C SER A 32 2.88 0.25 5.43
N SER A 33 2.57 1.54 5.24
CA SER A 33 3.28 2.63 5.92
C SER A 33 2.96 2.63 7.42
N VAL A 34 1.69 2.42 7.77
CA VAL A 34 1.25 2.32 9.17
C VAL A 34 1.88 1.10 9.86
N SER A 35 1.89 -0.06 9.22
CA SER A 35 2.54 -1.28 9.70
C SER A 35 4.03 -1.06 9.95
N ALA A 36 4.73 -0.41 9.00
CA ALA A 36 6.15 -0.08 9.13
C ALA A 36 6.44 0.83 10.33
N ILE A 37 5.68 1.92 10.48
CA ILE A 37 5.88 2.90 11.54
C ILE A 37 5.54 2.31 12.91
N LYS A 38 4.42 1.58 13.02
CA LYS A 38 4.06 0.90 14.29
C LYS A 38 5.09 -0.15 14.68
N GLY A 39 5.54 -0.97 13.72
CA GLY A 39 6.50 -2.03 13.95
C GLY A 39 7.89 -1.54 14.35
N LEU A 40 8.24 -0.30 13.99
CA LEU A 40 9.55 0.32 14.27
C LEU A 40 9.48 1.47 15.26
N LYS A 41 8.38 1.66 16.00
CA LYS A 41 8.12 2.86 16.80
C LYS A 41 9.32 3.35 17.64
N ASP A 42 10.06 2.41 18.25
CA ASP A 42 11.20 2.70 19.15
C ASP A 42 12.53 2.88 18.41
N ASP A 43 12.59 2.50 17.13
CA ASP A 43 13.79 2.54 16.28
C ASP A 43 13.77 3.72 15.29
N LEU A 44 12.65 4.45 15.23
CA LEU A 44 12.48 5.58 14.31
C LEU A 44 13.24 6.80 14.81
N LYS A 45 14.02 7.40 13.90
CA LYS A 45 14.54 8.76 14.06
C LYS A 45 13.46 9.75 13.65
N THR A 46 13.14 10.68 14.55
CA THR A 46 12.17 11.75 14.29
C THR A 46 12.88 13.09 14.19
N LYS A 47 12.54 13.87 13.17
CA LYS A 47 13.00 15.26 13.02
C LYS A 47 11.86 16.19 12.64
N LYS A 48 11.91 17.43 13.12
CA LYS A 48 11.07 18.52 12.61
C LYS A 48 11.68 19.06 11.31
N ASP A 49 10.84 19.30 10.31
CA ASP A 49 11.22 19.80 9.00
C ASP A 49 10.13 20.75 8.49
N GLY A 50 10.30 22.04 8.82
CA GLY A 50 9.28 23.07 8.62
C GLY A 50 7.98 22.75 9.36
N ASN A 51 6.87 22.72 8.62
CA ASN A 51 5.52 22.40 9.12
C ASN A 51 5.25 20.90 9.24
N SER A 52 6.29 20.08 9.44
CA SER A 52 6.13 18.63 9.45
C SER A 52 7.07 17.94 10.42
N PHE A 53 6.64 16.76 10.88
CA PHE A 53 7.54 15.78 11.48
C PHE A 53 7.87 14.70 10.45
N VAL A 54 9.13 14.31 10.39
CA VAL A 54 9.64 13.24 9.54
C VAL A 54 10.18 12.14 10.44
N MET A 55 9.48 11.00 10.44
CA MET A 55 9.92 9.76 11.06
C MET A 55 10.66 8.92 10.01
N SER A 56 11.79 8.33 10.38
CA SER A 56 12.59 7.54 9.45
C SER A 56 13.39 6.44 10.11
N TYR A 57 13.58 5.36 9.37
CA TYR A 57 14.47 4.26 9.71
C TYR A 57 15.16 3.77 8.44
N SER A 58 16.42 3.32 8.59
CA SER A 58 17.17 2.64 7.53
C SER A 58 18.15 1.68 8.19
N GLY A 59 18.02 0.39 7.89
CA GLY A 59 18.87 -0.63 8.50
C GLY A 59 18.38 -2.04 8.23
N SER A 60 18.94 -3.00 8.97
CA SER A 60 18.74 -4.44 8.75
C SER A 60 18.65 -5.24 10.05
N SER A 61 18.24 -4.61 11.16
CA SER A 61 18.02 -5.29 12.44
C SER A 61 17.02 -6.46 12.30
N LYS A 62 17.09 -7.45 13.19
CA LYS A 62 16.15 -8.59 13.20
C LYS A 62 14.68 -8.11 13.22
N LYS A 63 14.38 -7.10 14.05
CA LYS A 63 13.06 -6.45 14.13
C LYS A 63 12.67 -5.81 12.79
N ALA A 64 13.56 -5.03 12.17
CA ALA A 64 13.29 -4.40 10.89
C ALA A 64 13.08 -5.40 9.74
N LYS A 65 13.83 -6.51 9.73
CA LYS A 65 13.62 -7.59 8.76
C LYS A 65 12.25 -8.24 8.94
N SER A 66 11.80 -8.46 10.17
CA SER A 66 10.45 -8.97 10.47
C SER A 66 9.35 -8.01 9.99
N VAL A 67 9.49 -6.72 10.32
CA VAL A 67 8.55 -5.67 9.89
C VAL A 67 8.51 -5.57 8.36
N ALA A 68 9.66 -5.61 7.68
CA ALA A 68 9.71 -5.59 6.22
C ALA A 68 8.99 -6.78 5.58
N LYS A 69 9.10 -7.99 6.16
CA LYS A 69 8.34 -9.16 5.70
C LYS A 69 6.83 -8.96 5.86
N GLN A 70 6.39 -8.39 6.99
CA GLN A 70 4.98 -8.06 7.18
C GLN A 70 4.49 -7.04 6.16
N VAL A 71 5.29 -6.01 5.89
CA VAL A 71 4.97 -4.98 4.89
C VAL A 71 4.85 -5.57 3.49
N LEU A 72 5.79 -6.44 3.08
CA LEU A 72 5.68 -7.17 1.80
C LEU A 72 4.44 -8.06 1.76
N SER A 73 4.14 -8.76 2.87
CA SER A 73 2.94 -9.59 2.96
C SER A 73 1.68 -8.74 2.79
N ASP A 74 1.59 -7.58 3.45
CA ASP A 74 0.47 -6.64 3.32
C ASP A 74 0.28 -6.18 1.85
N GLN A 75 1.37 -5.88 1.15
CA GLN A 75 1.35 -5.51 -0.28
C GLN A 75 0.90 -6.66 -1.19
N LEU A 76 1.17 -7.90 -0.79
CA LEU A 76 0.76 -9.13 -1.49
C LEU A 76 -0.57 -9.68 -0.96
N GLY A 77 -1.44 -8.82 -0.45
CA GLY A 77 -2.79 -9.20 0.01
C GLY A 77 -2.82 -9.99 1.32
N GLY A 78 -1.79 -9.87 2.15
CA GLY A 78 -1.69 -10.54 3.46
C GLY A 78 -1.26 -12.01 3.39
N SER A 79 -0.78 -12.48 2.23
CA SER A 79 -0.29 -13.86 2.10
C SER A 79 1.05 -14.03 2.81
N LYS A 80 1.08 -14.85 3.86
CA LYS A 80 2.31 -15.19 4.58
C LYS A 80 3.19 -16.16 3.80
N THR A 81 2.59 -17.07 3.03
CA THR A 81 3.32 -18.03 2.19
C THR A 81 4.11 -17.33 1.10
N ALA A 82 3.59 -16.22 0.56
CA ALA A 82 4.25 -15.43 -0.46
C ALA A 82 5.60 -14.82 -0.02
N VAL A 83 5.85 -14.71 1.30
CA VAL A 83 7.09 -14.11 1.85
C VAL A 83 7.98 -15.10 2.61
N GLN A 84 7.62 -16.38 2.65
CA GLN A 84 8.40 -17.41 3.39
C GLN A 84 9.81 -17.57 2.82
N GLY A 85 9.94 -17.64 1.50
CA GLY A 85 11.22 -17.76 0.79
C GLY A 85 11.99 -16.45 0.58
N ILE A 86 11.63 -15.38 1.28
CA ILE A 86 12.26 -14.07 1.14
C ILE A 86 13.27 -13.83 2.28
N GLN A 87 14.49 -13.45 1.92
CA GLN A 87 15.51 -12.96 2.83
C GLN A 87 15.64 -11.44 2.71
N ILE A 88 15.27 -10.71 3.76
CA ILE A 88 15.40 -9.24 3.78
C ILE A 88 16.85 -8.85 4.05
N ASN A 89 17.41 -8.05 3.15
CA ASN A 89 18.77 -7.50 3.25
C ASN A 89 18.75 -6.13 3.91
N LYS A 90 17.84 -5.25 3.51
CA LYS A 90 17.72 -3.89 4.05
C LYS A 90 16.27 -3.42 4.02
N PHE A 91 15.92 -2.63 5.05
CA PHE A 91 14.63 -1.97 5.13
C PHE A 91 14.84 -0.48 5.39
N SER A 92 14.13 0.36 4.64
CA SER A 92 14.06 1.79 4.92
C SER A 92 12.62 2.28 4.86
N VAL A 93 12.25 3.13 5.81
CA VAL A 93 10.97 3.82 5.79
C VAL A 93 11.20 5.30 6.09
N LYS A 94 10.43 6.16 5.42
CA LYS A 94 10.32 7.59 5.72
C LYS A 94 8.84 7.94 5.71
N TYR A 95 8.35 8.56 6.78
CA TYR A 95 6.96 8.94 6.93
C TYR A 95 6.89 10.39 7.41
N ARG A 96 6.17 11.21 6.66
CA ARG A 96 6.01 12.63 6.91
C ARG A 96 4.57 12.90 7.33
N VAL A 97 4.41 13.58 8.45
CA VAL A 97 3.13 14.04 8.97
C VAL A 97 3.16 15.55 9.14
N ASP A 98 2.01 16.19 8.97
CA ASP A 98 1.81 17.58 9.32
C ASP A 98 2.03 17.79 10.83
N ASN A 99 2.74 18.84 11.24
CA ASN A 99 3.10 19.01 12.66
C ASN A 99 2.00 19.65 13.52
N LYS A 100 0.89 20.08 12.93
CA LYS A 100 -0.28 20.62 13.65
C LYS A 100 -1.39 19.60 13.75
N THR A 101 -1.70 18.93 12.65
CA THR A 101 -2.82 17.99 12.53
C THR A 101 -2.41 16.53 12.68
N TYR A 102 -1.10 16.23 12.61
CA TYR A 102 -0.55 14.86 12.61
C TYR A 102 -1.04 13.97 11.47
N LEU A 103 -1.74 14.53 10.49
CA LEU A 103 -2.20 13.82 9.32
C LEU A 103 -1.03 13.49 8.40
N PRO A 104 -1.03 12.31 7.75
CA PRO A 104 0.03 11.96 6.82
C PRO A 104 0.07 12.88 5.61
N GLN A 105 1.29 13.11 5.14
CA GLN A 105 1.57 13.90 3.94
C GLN A 105 2.25 13.03 2.89
N LYS A 106 3.30 12.31 3.28
CA LYS A 106 4.08 11.46 2.37
C LYS A 106 4.64 10.22 3.06
N SER A 107 4.78 9.14 2.33
CA SER A 107 5.49 7.94 2.75
C SER A 107 6.45 7.44 1.69
N THR A 108 7.54 6.84 2.12
CA THR A 108 8.47 6.10 1.26
C THR A 108 8.87 4.84 1.99
N ILE A 109 8.70 3.69 1.34
CA ILE A 109 9.12 2.38 1.82
C ILE A 109 10.10 1.83 0.80
N LYS A 110 11.26 1.35 1.27
CA LYS A 110 12.23 0.63 0.45
C LYS A 110 12.58 -0.69 1.10
N ILE A 111 12.55 -1.77 0.32
CA ILE A 111 12.85 -3.12 0.79
C ILE A 111 13.81 -3.75 -0.21
N ASP A 112 15.01 -4.06 0.27
CA ASP A 112 15.98 -4.85 -0.50
C ASP A 112 15.91 -6.27 0.04
N TYR A 113 15.65 -7.24 -0.83
CA TYR A 113 15.53 -8.64 -0.45
C TYR A 113 16.06 -9.58 -1.52
N GLU A 114 16.30 -10.82 -1.13
CA GLU A 114 16.68 -11.90 -2.03
C GLU A 114 15.64 -13.02 -1.92
N ASN A 115 15.23 -13.58 -3.05
CA ASN A 115 14.45 -14.81 -3.04
C ASN A 115 15.40 -15.99 -2.82
N SER A 116 15.23 -16.72 -1.73
CA SER A 116 16.15 -17.77 -1.30
C SER A 116 16.26 -18.95 -2.27
N GLN A 117 15.22 -19.21 -3.08
CA GLN A 117 15.18 -20.29 -4.08
C GLN A 117 15.86 -19.87 -5.38
N SER A 118 15.53 -18.69 -5.90
CA SER A 118 16.06 -18.22 -7.20
C SER A 118 17.37 -17.43 -7.08
N LYS A 119 17.79 -17.05 -5.87
CA LYS A 119 18.92 -16.16 -5.58
C LYS A 119 18.83 -14.78 -6.24
N VAL A 120 17.65 -14.41 -6.75
CA VAL A 120 17.40 -13.12 -7.37
C VAL A 120 17.31 -12.05 -6.28
N LYS A 121 18.13 -11.01 -6.42
CA LYS A 121 18.07 -9.80 -5.58
C LYS A 121 17.07 -8.82 -6.17
N VAL A 122 16.18 -8.32 -5.34
CA VAL A 122 15.12 -7.40 -5.70
C VAL A 122 15.19 -6.18 -4.77
N SER A 123 15.04 -4.99 -5.35
CA SER A 123 14.84 -3.74 -4.61
C SER A 123 13.47 -3.18 -4.97
N THR A 124 12.60 -3.03 -3.98
CA THR A 124 11.29 -2.41 -4.17
C THR A 124 11.25 -1.05 -3.51
N LYS A 125 10.58 -0.10 -4.18
CA LYS A 125 10.30 1.24 -3.66
C LYS A 125 8.82 1.53 -3.84
N ALA A 126 8.14 1.84 -2.74
CA ALA A 126 6.76 2.32 -2.74
C ALA A 126 6.71 3.73 -2.18
N GLU A 127 5.98 4.62 -2.86
CA GLU A 127 5.80 6.01 -2.46
C GLU A 127 4.31 6.34 -2.35
N GLY A 128 3.93 6.95 -1.23
CA GLY A 128 2.57 7.42 -0.98
C GLY A 128 2.55 8.93 -0.84
N THR A 129 1.57 9.59 -1.45
CA THR A 129 1.24 10.99 -1.20
C THR A 129 -0.21 11.06 -0.73
N TYR A 130 -0.43 11.73 0.39
CA TYR A 130 -1.73 11.80 1.04
C TYR A 130 -2.24 13.23 0.97
N SER A 131 -3.48 13.39 0.54
CA SER A 131 -4.12 14.69 0.40
C SER A 131 -5.63 14.54 0.61
N SER A 132 -6.30 15.66 0.87
CA SER A 132 -7.76 15.71 1.06
C SER A 132 -8.31 14.70 2.08
N LEU A 133 -7.49 14.35 3.07
CA LEU A 133 -7.85 13.43 4.14
C LEU A 133 -9.02 14.00 4.93
N ASN A 134 -10.06 13.18 5.09
CA ASN A 134 -11.30 13.53 5.78
C ASN A 134 -12.03 14.76 5.20
N LYS A 135 -11.79 15.10 3.92
CA LYS A 135 -12.46 16.23 3.25
C LYS A 135 -13.66 15.84 2.38
N ILE A 136 -13.82 14.56 2.07
CA ILE A 136 -14.87 14.05 1.19
C ILE A 136 -15.82 13.18 2.03
N ASN A 137 -17.09 13.58 2.06
CA ASN A 137 -18.11 12.90 2.86
C ASN A 137 -18.81 11.77 2.09
N ASP A 138 -18.97 11.94 0.77
CA ASP A 138 -19.62 10.94 -0.08
C ASP A 138 -18.92 10.85 -1.44
N VAL A 139 -18.86 9.63 -1.97
CA VAL A 139 -18.36 9.33 -3.31
C VAL A 139 -19.40 8.45 -3.98
N SER A 140 -20.16 9.05 -4.90
CA SER A 140 -21.17 8.35 -5.67
C SER A 140 -20.69 8.11 -7.10
N VAL A 141 -21.15 7.01 -7.71
CA VAL A 141 -20.88 6.73 -9.12
C VAL A 141 -21.84 7.55 -9.98
N PRO A 142 -21.37 8.37 -10.93
CA PRO A 142 -22.24 9.18 -11.78
C PRO A 142 -23.24 8.33 -12.56
N ASN A 143 -24.48 8.82 -12.71
CA ASN A 143 -25.53 8.10 -13.44
C ASN A 143 -25.14 7.81 -14.90
N SER A 144 -24.41 8.72 -15.55
CA SER A 144 -23.88 8.54 -16.90
C SER A 144 -22.92 7.35 -17.00
N VAL A 145 -22.13 7.08 -15.96
CA VAL A 145 -21.24 5.91 -15.88
C VAL A 145 -22.06 4.64 -15.70
N LYS A 146 -23.03 4.64 -14.78
CA LYS A 146 -23.92 3.49 -14.55
C LYS A 146 -24.62 3.07 -15.85
N ALA A 147 -25.20 4.04 -16.58
CA ALA A 147 -25.93 3.80 -17.82
C ALA A 147 -25.02 3.31 -18.98
N LYS A 148 -23.79 3.82 -19.08
CA LYS A 148 -22.86 3.45 -20.17
C LYS A 148 -22.04 2.18 -19.87
N SER A 149 -22.08 1.69 -18.64
CA SER A 149 -21.26 0.56 -18.22
C SER A 149 -21.78 -0.78 -18.73
N LYS A 150 -20.90 -1.58 -19.32
CA LYS A 150 -21.17 -2.97 -19.70
C LYS A 150 -20.57 -3.94 -18.69
N SER A 151 -21.12 -5.13 -18.54
CA SER A 151 -20.46 -6.16 -17.73
C SER A 151 -19.09 -6.46 -18.32
N ILE A 152 -18.07 -6.54 -17.46
CA ILE A 152 -16.74 -6.97 -17.91
C ILE A 152 -16.81 -8.43 -18.40
N PRO A 153 -16.17 -8.79 -19.54
CA PRO A 153 -16.10 -10.19 -19.96
C PRO A 153 -15.43 -11.06 -18.90
N LYS A 154 -15.94 -12.28 -18.68
CA LYS A 154 -15.44 -13.18 -17.63
C LYS A 154 -13.95 -13.52 -17.78
N SER A 155 -13.48 -13.70 -19.02
CA SER A 155 -12.05 -13.92 -19.33
C SER A 155 -11.18 -12.76 -18.88
N VAL A 156 -11.63 -11.52 -19.07
CA VAL A 156 -10.92 -10.31 -18.62
C VAL A 156 -11.03 -10.15 -17.10
N ALA A 157 -12.18 -10.47 -16.52
CA ALA A 157 -12.38 -10.39 -15.07
C ALA A 157 -11.40 -11.30 -14.30
N ASN A 158 -11.22 -12.54 -14.76
CA ASN A 158 -10.29 -13.51 -14.14
C ASN A 158 -8.81 -13.10 -14.24
N LEU A 159 -8.46 -12.24 -15.21
CA LEU A 159 -7.09 -11.74 -15.35
C LEU A 159 -6.80 -10.57 -14.40
N LEU A 160 -7.83 -9.78 -14.10
CA LEU A 160 -7.69 -8.53 -13.35
C LEU A 160 -7.98 -8.68 -11.84
N PHE A 161 -8.75 -9.68 -11.44
CA PHE A 161 -9.24 -9.88 -10.08
C PHE A 161 -9.07 -11.32 -9.62
#